data_AF-A0A2G5C3V8-F1
#
_entry.id   AF-A0A2G5C3V8-F1
#
_cell.length_a   1.000
_cell.length_b   1.000
_cell.length_c   1.000
_cell.angle_alpha   90.00
_cell.angle_beta   90.00
_cell.angle_gamma   90.00
#
_symmetry.space_group_name_H-M   'P 1'
#
loop_
_entity.id
_entity.type
_entity.pdbx_description
1 polymer ?
#
loop_
_entity_poly.entity_id
_entity_poly.type
_entity_poly.pdbx_seq_one_letter_code
_entity_poly.pdbx_strand_id
1 'polypeptide(L)'
;MGILVFLFVLILALVIQASFAISPDGEALLSFKAAIVRSNGDLLQWKEEDRNPCHWIGVRCDPTNQVISLILPRRKLLGPISPEISKLNSLNVLDLRYNALYGTIPPELGNCTLLNSIFLQFNYLGGAIPAEFGVLSQLKNLDISSNLLGGSIPSSLGKLSKLSKFNVSTNFLLGPIPSDGVLSTFAEDSFVGNRALCGTQINVVCKVEPVNSSAMSHLPDGSKGPERNSARFLISALATVGALLLVALMCFWGCFLFKKFAKKDSQGLAIDVSGGASIVMFHGDLPYSSKDIIKKLEMLNDEHIIGSGGFGTVYKLAMDDGNVFALKRIIKTNVGLDRFFEGELAILGSIKHRYLVNLRGYCNSPASKLLIYDFLPGGSLDEALHVKSENLDWDARLNIIMGAAKGLAYLHDDCSPRIIHRDIKSSNILLDGNLEARVSDFGLAKLVDDEKSHITTIVAGTFGYLAPVELSGGGKQTKGDY
;
A
#
# COMPACT_ATOMS: atom_id res chain seq x y z
N MET A 1 -8.08 -71.04 1.50
CA MET A 1 -6.66 -70.64 1.38
C MET A 1 -6.49 -69.35 0.59
N GLY A 2 -6.34 -69.37 -0.75
CA GLY A 2 -5.87 -68.22 -1.55
C GLY A 2 -6.46 -66.84 -1.19
N ILE A 3 -7.79 -66.71 -1.18
CA ILE A 3 -8.49 -65.44 -0.85
C ILE A 3 -8.13 -64.93 0.56
N LEU A 4 -8.00 -65.83 1.54
CA LEU A 4 -7.66 -65.47 2.92
C LEU A 4 -6.21 -64.98 3.04
N VAL A 5 -5.29 -65.59 2.28
CA VAL A 5 -3.88 -65.16 2.21
C VAL A 5 -3.77 -63.81 1.49
N PHE A 6 -4.52 -63.60 0.40
CA PHE A 6 -4.56 -62.32 -0.29
C PHE A 6 -5.11 -61.20 0.61
N LEU A 7 -6.22 -61.43 1.32
CA LEU A 7 -6.75 -60.49 2.31
C LEU A 7 -5.74 -60.22 3.43
N PHE A 8 -5.05 -61.24 3.94
CA PHE A 8 -4.03 -61.06 4.97
C PHE A 8 -2.83 -60.23 4.48
N VAL A 9 -2.33 -60.48 3.26
CA VAL A 9 -1.25 -59.69 2.66
C VAL A 9 -1.69 -58.25 2.37
N LEU A 10 -2.92 -58.04 1.91
CA LEU A 10 -3.49 -56.70 1.70
C LEU A 10 -3.60 -55.93 3.01
N ILE A 11 -4.11 -56.57 4.08
CA ILE A 11 -4.18 -56.00 5.43
C ILE A 11 -2.77 -55.68 5.94
N LEU A 12 -1.80 -56.58 5.77
CA LEU A 12 -0.41 -56.35 6.21
C LEU A 12 0.24 -55.18 5.45
N ALA A 13 0.01 -55.07 4.14
CA ALA A 13 0.50 -53.95 3.33
C ALA A 13 -0.12 -52.61 3.75
N LEU A 14 -1.43 -52.57 3.99
CA LEU A 14 -2.14 -51.39 4.50
C LEU A 14 -1.64 -50.97 5.89
N VAL A 15 -1.41 -51.94 6.79
CA VAL A 15 -0.83 -51.70 8.14
C VAL A 15 0.60 -51.17 8.04
N ILE A 16 1.42 -51.70 7.12
CA ILE A 16 2.79 -51.21 6.89
C ILE A 16 2.76 -49.78 6.32
N GLN A 17 1.92 -49.48 5.32
CA GLN A 17 1.77 -48.11 4.79
C GLN A 17 1.31 -47.13 5.87
N ALA A 18 0.33 -47.50 6.69
CA ALA A 18 -0.13 -46.69 7.83
C ALA A 18 0.95 -46.45 8.90
N SER A 19 2.01 -47.25 8.95
CA SER A 19 3.15 -47.08 9.89
C SER A 19 4.26 -46.13 9.39
N PHE A 20 4.18 -45.69 8.14
CA PHE A 20 5.12 -44.75 7.50
C PHE A 20 4.46 -43.51 6.92
N ALA A 21 3.12 -43.45 6.82
CA ALA A 21 2.42 -42.21 6.56
C ALA A 21 2.77 -41.15 7.61
N ILE A 22 3.03 -39.92 7.16
CA ILE A 22 3.14 -38.76 8.05
C ILE A 22 1.80 -38.53 8.76
N SER A 23 1.85 -38.13 10.03
CA SER A 23 0.64 -37.75 10.78
C SER A 23 -0.20 -36.69 10.03
N PRO A 24 -1.55 -36.67 10.14
CA PRO A 24 -2.40 -35.68 9.46
C PRO A 24 -2.02 -34.21 9.73
N ASP A 25 -1.51 -33.91 10.93
CA ASP A 25 -0.99 -32.57 11.25
C ASP A 25 0.22 -32.17 10.39
N GLY A 26 1.04 -33.15 10.00
CA GLY A 26 2.15 -32.97 9.07
C GLY A 26 1.68 -32.75 7.64
N GLU A 27 0.65 -33.46 7.16
CA GLU A 27 0.04 -33.22 5.84
C GLU A 27 -0.52 -31.79 5.73
N ALA A 28 -1.20 -31.32 6.77
CA ALA A 28 -1.72 -29.96 6.89
C ALA A 28 -0.59 -28.90 6.84
N LEU A 29 0.51 -29.14 7.57
CA LEU A 29 1.68 -28.25 7.59
C LEU A 29 2.48 -28.29 6.27
N LEU A 30 2.57 -29.43 5.59
CA LEU A 30 3.15 -29.52 4.24
C LEU A 30 2.29 -28.78 3.21
N SER A 31 0.96 -28.86 3.34
CA SER A 31 0.03 -28.10 2.52
C SER A 31 0.11 -26.59 2.78
N PHE A 32 0.46 -26.16 4.00
CA PHE A 32 0.85 -24.78 4.27
C PHE A 32 2.19 -24.42 3.61
N LYS A 33 3.22 -25.25 3.76
CA LYS A 33 4.54 -25.05 3.11
C LYS A 33 4.41 -24.92 1.59
N ALA A 34 3.57 -25.73 0.94
CA ALA A 34 3.33 -25.69 -0.50
C ALA A 34 2.69 -24.37 -0.98
N ALA A 35 1.92 -23.69 -0.11
CA ALA A 35 1.36 -22.37 -0.41
C ALA A 35 2.39 -21.22 -0.29
N ILE A 36 3.53 -21.44 0.38
CA ILE A 36 4.56 -20.40 0.58
C ILE A 36 5.51 -20.35 -0.61
N VAL A 37 5.26 -19.40 -1.51
CA VAL A 37 6.06 -19.07 -2.71
C VAL A 37 7.52 -18.72 -2.37
N ARG A 38 7.78 -18.08 -1.22
CA ARG A 38 9.15 -17.77 -0.77
C ARG A 38 9.27 -17.68 0.75
N SER A 39 10.38 -18.14 1.29
CA SER A 39 10.77 -18.01 2.70
C SER A 39 12.28 -17.76 2.84
N ASN A 40 12.80 -17.57 4.06
CA ASN A 40 14.24 -17.57 4.34
C ASN A 40 14.92 -18.97 4.21
N GLY A 41 14.20 -20.02 3.79
CA GLY A 41 14.70 -21.40 3.75
C GLY A 41 14.37 -22.22 5.01
N ASP A 42 13.85 -21.60 6.07
CA ASP A 42 13.49 -22.26 7.34
C ASP A 42 12.52 -23.47 7.15
N LEU A 43 11.66 -23.44 6.13
CA LEU A 43 10.70 -24.51 5.83
C LEU A 43 11.30 -25.70 5.05
N LEU A 44 12.57 -25.64 4.62
CA LEU A 44 13.20 -26.71 3.84
C LEU A 44 13.28 -28.04 4.61
N GLN A 45 13.42 -27.98 5.93
CA GLN A 45 13.52 -29.16 6.81
C GLN A 45 12.19 -29.88 7.10
N TRP A 46 11.05 -29.32 6.70
CA TRP A 46 9.75 -29.97 6.86
C TRP A 46 9.60 -31.04 5.76
N LYS A 47 9.53 -32.33 6.10
CA LYS A 47 9.69 -33.44 5.14
C LYS A 47 8.52 -34.42 5.14
N GLU A 48 8.19 -34.95 3.96
CA GLU A 48 7.18 -36.01 3.81
C GLU A 48 7.63 -37.34 4.43
N GLU A 49 8.93 -37.56 4.63
CA GLU A 49 9.48 -38.76 5.28
C GLU A 49 9.38 -38.76 6.82
N ASP A 50 9.07 -37.63 7.45
CA ASP A 50 9.01 -37.53 8.92
C ASP A 50 7.66 -38.07 9.43
N ARG A 51 7.69 -39.00 10.40
CA ARG A 51 6.47 -39.60 10.97
C ARG A 51 5.53 -38.59 11.63
N ASN A 52 6.07 -37.50 12.19
CA ASN A 52 5.31 -36.39 12.75
C ASN A 52 6.10 -35.08 12.62
N PRO A 53 5.43 -33.90 12.62
CA PRO A 53 6.08 -32.61 12.43
C PRO A 53 6.73 -32.04 13.71
N CYS A 54 6.79 -32.78 14.82
CA CYS A 54 7.08 -32.22 16.14
C CYS A 54 8.52 -31.74 16.36
N HIS A 55 9.42 -32.03 15.42
CA HIS A 55 10.81 -31.53 15.40
C HIS A 55 11.05 -30.40 14.40
N TRP A 56 10.03 -29.99 13.63
CA TRP A 56 10.15 -28.95 12.61
C TRP A 56 10.26 -27.55 13.21
N ILE A 57 11.13 -26.69 12.67
CA ILE A 57 11.24 -25.30 13.15
C ILE A 57 9.89 -24.59 13.06
N GLY A 58 9.50 -24.00 14.20
CA GLY A 58 8.24 -23.29 14.39
C GLY A 58 7.10 -24.18 14.89
N VAL A 59 7.22 -25.50 14.82
CA VAL A 59 6.20 -26.44 15.29
C VAL A 59 6.45 -26.81 16.75
N ARG A 60 5.38 -26.96 17.54
CA ARG A 60 5.42 -27.56 18.88
C ARG A 60 4.23 -28.48 19.06
N CYS A 61 4.49 -29.68 19.58
CA CYS A 61 3.47 -30.67 19.90
C CYS A 61 3.22 -30.82 21.41
N ASP A 62 2.14 -31.52 21.75
CA ASP A 62 1.88 -32.07 23.08
C ASP A 62 2.55 -33.45 23.29
N PRO A 63 2.43 -34.08 24.46
CA PRO A 63 2.95 -35.44 24.71
C PRO A 63 2.30 -36.56 23.88
N THR A 64 1.24 -36.28 23.10
CA THR A 64 0.61 -37.23 22.18
C THR A 64 1.10 -37.08 20.73
N ASN A 65 2.02 -36.12 20.49
CA ASN A 65 2.54 -35.71 19.18
C ASN A 65 1.54 -34.97 18.29
N GLN A 66 0.47 -34.39 18.87
CA GLN A 66 -0.43 -33.48 18.15
C GLN A 66 0.11 -32.05 18.19
N VAL A 67 -0.01 -31.31 17.09
CA VAL A 67 0.50 -29.94 16.96
C VAL A 67 -0.36 -28.96 17.75
N ILE A 68 0.24 -28.37 18.79
CA ILE A 68 -0.38 -27.35 19.64
C ILE A 68 0.10 -25.94 19.33
N SER A 69 1.17 -25.74 18.55
CA SER A 69 1.59 -24.39 18.15
C SER A 69 2.35 -24.38 16.82
N LEU A 70 2.07 -23.35 16.01
CA LEU A 70 2.84 -22.95 14.83
C LEU A 70 3.33 -21.50 15.00
N ILE A 71 4.64 -21.31 15.07
CA ILE A 71 5.31 -20.05 15.42
C ILE A 71 6.40 -19.74 14.41
N LEU A 72 6.08 -18.95 13.39
CA LEU A 72 6.97 -18.52 12.30
C LEU A 72 7.00 -16.98 12.10
N PRO A 73 7.16 -16.15 13.16
CA PRO A 73 7.28 -14.71 12.99
C PRO A 73 8.59 -14.33 12.26
N ARG A 74 8.55 -13.25 11.45
CA ARG A 74 9.73 -12.63 10.80
C ARG A 74 10.53 -13.55 9.85
N ARG A 75 9.92 -14.60 9.27
CA ARG A 75 10.58 -15.57 8.36
C ARG A 75 10.52 -15.20 6.87
N LYS A 76 10.06 -13.97 6.57
CA LYS A 76 9.82 -13.42 5.22
C LYS A 76 8.91 -14.31 4.35
N LEU A 77 7.96 -15.01 4.98
CA LEU A 77 7.02 -15.89 4.28
C LEU A 77 6.17 -15.06 3.31
N LEU A 78 6.18 -15.43 2.04
CA LEU A 78 5.41 -14.81 0.95
C LEU A 78 4.51 -15.89 0.34
N GLY A 79 3.20 -15.68 0.39
CA GLY A 79 2.16 -16.62 -0.03
C GLY A 79 0.89 -16.42 0.79
N PRO A 80 -0.21 -17.11 0.47
CA PRO A 80 -1.40 -17.14 1.33
C PRO A 80 -1.21 -18.05 2.55
N ILE A 81 -2.08 -17.85 3.55
CA ILE A 81 -2.29 -18.83 4.61
C ILE A 81 -3.14 -19.95 4.01
N SER A 82 -2.64 -21.18 4.01
CA SER A 82 -3.40 -22.32 3.50
C SER A 82 -4.58 -22.67 4.44
N PRO A 83 -5.82 -22.83 3.93
CA PRO A 83 -6.96 -23.31 4.71
C PRO A 83 -6.70 -24.64 5.43
N GLU A 84 -5.78 -25.44 4.92
CA GLU A 84 -5.39 -26.75 5.46
C GLU A 84 -4.86 -26.70 6.90
N ILE A 85 -4.39 -25.54 7.39
CA ILE A 85 -4.06 -25.33 8.82
C ILE A 85 -5.27 -25.65 9.73
N SER A 86 -6.51 -25.51 9.23
CA SER A 86 -7.74 -25.88 9.95
C SER A 86 -7.81 -27.35 10.38
N LYS A 87 -7.03 -28.25 9.76
CA LYS A 87 -6.95 -29.67 10.13
C LYS A 87 -6.12 -29.91 11.39
N LEU A 88 -5.37 -28.92 11.89
CA LEU A 88 -4.63 -28.98 13.14
C LEU A 88 -5.58 -28.88 14.33
N ASN A 89 -6.30 -29.96 14.62
CA ASN A 89 -7.38 -29.99 15.61
C ASN A 89 -6.95 -29.54 17.02
N SER A 90 -5.69 -29.81 17.38
CA SER A 90 -5.11 -29.46 18.68
C SER A 90 -4.42 -28.09 18.74
N LEU A 91 -4.46 -27.30 17.66
CA LEU A 91 -3.73 -26.04 17.55
C LEU A 91 -4.18 -25.01 18.58
N ASN A 92 -3.27 -24.64 19.49
CA ASN A 92 -3.51 -23.66 20.55
C ASN A 92 -2.98 -22.26 20.19
N VAL A 93 -1.89 -22.18 19.41
CA VAL A 93 -1.22 -20.92 19.05
C VAL A 93 -0.83 -20.90 17.57
N LEU A 94 -1.22 -19.84 16.86
CA LEU A 94 -0.78 -19.53 15.50
C LEU A 94 -0.10 -18.15 15.49
N ASP A 95 1.20 -18.09 15.21
CA ASP A 95 1.99 -16.85 15.14
C ASP A 95 2.76 -16.76 13.81
N LEU A 96 2.24 -15.94 12.89
CA LEU A 96 2.77 -15.71 11.54
C LEU A 96 3.08 -14.23 11.26
N ARG A 97 3.22 -13.41 12.30
CA ARG A 97 3.36 -11.94 12.20
C ARG A 97 4.69 -11.44 11.62
N TYR A 98 4.71 -10.21 11.11
CA TYR A 98 5.85 -9.59 10.44
C TYR A 98 6.40 -10.43 9.26
N ASN A 99 5.52 -10.96 8.42
CA ASN A 99 5.88 -11.67 7.19
C ASN A 99 5.40 -10.85 5.96
N ALA A 100 5.24 -11.51 4.82
CA ALA A 100 4.68 -10.93 3.60
C ALA A 100 3.47 -11.75 3.10
N LEU A 101 2.70 -12.34 4.03
CA LEU A 101 1.54 -13.17 3.71
C LEU A 101 0.41 -12.31 3.13
N TYR A 102 -0.35 -12.83 2.18
CA TYR A 102 -1.38 -12.07 1.45
C TYR A 102 -2.59 -12.94 1.08
N GLY A 103 -3.67 -12.32 0.62
CA GLY A 103 -4.97 -13.00 0.45
C GLY A 103 -5.75 -13.06 1.76
N THR A 104 -6.77 -13.91 1.84
CA THR A 104 -7.69 -13.95 2.99
C THR A 104 -7.13 -14.68 4.20
N ILE A 105 -7.64 -14.33 5.39
CA ILE A 105 -7.60 -15.22 6.55
C ILE A 105 -8.58 -16.37 6.27
N PRO A 106 -8.15 -17.66 6.29
CA PRO A 106 -9.05 -18.77 6.00
C PRO A 106 -10.17 -18.90 7.06
N PRO A 107 -11.46 -18.86 6.68
CA PRO A 107 -12.57 -19.06 7.61
C PRO A 107 -12.55 -20.42 8.32
N GLU A 108 -11.97 -21.43 7.67
CA GLU A 108 -11.82 -22.79 8.16
C GLU A 108 -11.01 -22.86 9.46
N LEU A 109 -10.20 -21.85 9.79
CA LEU A 109 -9.52 -21.75 11.10
C LEU A 109 -10.50 -21.73 12.29
N GLY A 110 -11.80 -21.43 12.07
CA GLY A 110 -12.85 -21.63 13.06
C GLY A 110 -13.00 -23.09 13.55
N ASN A 111 -12.55 -24.07 12.76
CA ASN A 111 -12.57 -25.49 13.14
C ASN A 111 -11.53 -25.84 14.23
N CYS A 112 -10.44 -25.08 14.35
CA CYS A 112 -9.42 -25.26 15.38
C CYS A 112 -9.92 -24.74 16.75
N THR A 113 -10.96 -25.35 17.31
CA THR A 113 -11.69 -24.86 18.50
C THR A 113 -10.84 -24.71 19.78
N LEU A 114 -9.65 -25.30 19.82
CA LEU A 114 -8.66 -25.12 20.89
C LEU A 114 -7.75 -23.88 20.73
N LEU A 115 -7.90 -23.12 19.64
CA LEU A 115 -7.14 -21.88 19.41
C LEU A 115 -7.36 -20.89 20.54
N ASN A 116 -6.24 -20.53 21.17
CA ASN A 116 -6.11 -19.63 22.30
C ASN A 116 -5.43 -18.33 21.86
N SER A 117 -4.52 -18.39 20.87
CA SER A 117 -3.78 -17.22 20.38
C SER A 117 -3.59 -17.22 18.87
N ILE A 118 -3.98 -16.14 18.21
CA ILE A 118 -3.79 -15.89 16.78
C ILE A 118 -3.06 -14.56 16.61
N PHE A 119 -1.89 -14.57 15.97
CA PHE A 119 -1.02 -13.42 15.72
C PHE A 119 -0.64 -13.36 14.24
N LEU A 120 -1.33 -12.54 13.45
CA LEU A 120 -1.13 -12.39 11.99
C LEU A 120 -0.70 -10.97 11.59
N GLN A 121 -0.40 -10.11 12.56
CA GLN A 121 -0.18 -8.68 12.37
C GLN A 121 1.08 -8.34 11.55
N PHE A 122 1.08 -7.18 10.89
CA PHE A 122 2.14 -6.76 9.95
C PHE A 122 2.36 -7.78 8.83
N ASN A 123 1.31 -8.00 8.03
CA ASN A 123 1.33 -8.76 6.79
C ASN A 123 0.58 -7.94 5.70
N TYR A 124 0.14 -8.59 4.61
CA TYR A 124 -0.68 -8.01 3.55
C TYR A 124 -1.99 -8.79 3.35
N LEU A 125 -2.54 -9.34 4.44
CA LEU A 125 -3.78 -10.13 4.43
C LEU A 125 -4.98 -9.21 4.22
N GLY A 126 -5.95 -9.61 3.41
CA GLY A 126 -7.12 -8.80 3.05
C GLY A 126 -8.44 -9.56 3.09
N GLY A 127 -9.52 -8.92 2.66
CA GLY A 127 -10.87 -9.47 2.79
C GLY A 127 -11.41 -9.38 4.22
N ALA A 128 -12.48 -10.12 4.52
CA ALA A 128 -13.19 -10.02 5.80
C ALA A 128 -12.46 -10.71 6.96
N ILE A 129 -12.74 -10.26 8.19
CA ILE A 129 -12.50 -11.06 9.39
C ILE A 129 -13.53 -12.21 9.38
N PRO A 130 -13.12 -13.49 9.47
CA PRO A 130 -14.08 -14.59 9.45
C PRO A 130 -15.04 -14.55 10.65
N ALA A 131 -16.35 -14.62 10.38
CA ALA A 131 -17.37 -14.69 11.44
C ALA A 131 -17.32 -16.01 12.22
N GLU A 132 -16.76 -17.03 11.58
CA GLU A 132 -16.44 -18.37 12.07
C GLU A 132 -15.55 -18.32 13.31
N PHE A 133 -14.69 -17.30 13.46
CA PHE A 133 -13.84 -17.15 14.65
C PHE A 133 -14.66 -16.99 15.94
N GLY A 134 -15.93 -16.59 15.85
CA GLY A 134 -16.85 -16.52 16.99
C GLY A 134 -17.21 -17.87 17.64
N VAL A 135 -16.79 -19.00 17.08
CA VAL A 135 -16.92 -20.33 17.73
C VAL A 135 -15.70 -20.71 18.58
N LEU A 136 -14.59 -19.95 18.49
CA LEU A 136 -13.31 -20.25 19.15
C LEU A 136 -13.34 -19.94 20.65
N SER A 137 -14.12 -20.72 21.41
CA SER A 137 -14.39 -20.53 22.85
C SER A 137 -13.16 -20.51 23.78
N GLN A 138 -11.98 -20.90 23.28
CA GLN A 138 -10.71 -20.86 24.00
C GLN A 138 -9.86 -19.61 23.69
N LEU A 139 -10.25 -18.80 22.69
CA LEU A 139 -9.47 -17.68 22.16
C LEU A 139 -9.32 -16.58 23.22
N LYS A 140 -8.07 -16.28 23.56
CA LYS A 140 -7.68 -15.22 24.50
C LYS A 140 -7.01 -14.06 23.81
N ASN A 141 -6.20 -14.35 22.79
CA ASN A 141 -5.44 -13.35 22.03
C ASN A 141 -5.78 -13.44 20.54
N LEU A 142 -6.24 -12.35 19.94
CA LEU A 142 -6.44 -12.21 18.50
C LEU A 142 -5.86 -10.87 18.05
N ASP A 143 -4.71 -10.89 17.38
CA ASP A 143 -4.08 -9.71 16.79
C ASP A 143 -3.87 -9.92 15.29
N ILE A 144 -4.65 -9.19 14.51
CA ILE A 144 -4.64 -9.20 13.04
C ILE A 144 -4.41 -7.77 12.49
N SER A 145 -3.87 -6.89 13.34
CA SER A 145 -3.60 -5.48 13.04
C SER A 145 -2.57 -5.27 11.92
N SER A 146 -2.48 -4.05 11.39
CA SER A 146 -1.50 -3.69 10.35
C SER A 146 -1.52 -4.64 9.14
N ASN A 147 -2.69 -4.76 8.53
CA ASN A 147 -2.99 -5.61 7.37
C ASN A 147 -3.88 -4.81 6.38
N LEU A 148 -4.53 -5.50 5.43
CA LEU A 148 -5.42 -4.96 4.41
C LEU A 148 -6.87 -5.47 4.57
N LEU A 149 -7.28 -5.88 5.78
CA LEU A 149 -8.59 -6.47 6.06
C LEU A 149 -9.70 -5.42 5.94
N GLY A 150 -10.91 -5.82 5.55
CA GLY A 150 -12.06 -4.93 5.36
C GLY A 150 -13.40 -5.58 5.71
N GLY A 151 -14.50 -4.90 5.43
CA GLY A 151 -15.83 -5.31 5.90
C GLY A 151 -16.04 -5.04 7.39
N SER A 152 -17.12 -5.56 7.97
CA SER A 152 -17.47 -5.31 9.38
C SER A 152 -16.78 -6.26 10.35
N ILE A 153 -16.69 -5.84 11.62
CA ILE A 153 -16.29 -6.73 12.73
C ILE A 153 -17.47 -7.67 13.05
N PRO A 154 -17.30 -9.00 12.96
CA PRO A 154 -18.39 -9.92 13.26
C PRO A 154 -18.80 -9.86 14.74
N SER A 155 -20.08 -9.62 15.03
CA SER A 155 -20.63 -9.67 16.40
C SER A 155 -20.56 -11.06 17.04
N SER A 156 -20.30 -12.11 16.25
CA SER A 156 -19.95 -13.43 16.76
C SER A 156 -18.69 -13.40 17.64
N LEU A 157 -17.73 -12.50 17.40
CA LEU A 157 -16.55 -12.30 18.24
C LEU A 157 -16.90 -11.71 19.62
N GLY A 158 -18.00 -10.94 19.73
CA GLY A 158 -18.52 -10.44 21.02
C GLY A 158 -18.90 -11.55 22.00
N LYS A 159 -19.10 -12.78 21.51
CA LYS A 159 -19.49 -13.95 22.31
C LYS A 159 -18.28 -14.69 22.94
N LEU A 160 -17.05 -14.30 22.60
CA LEU A 160 -15.83 -14.97 23.02
C LEU A 160 -15.42 -14.57 24.44
N SER A 161 -16.08 -15.12 25.46
CA SER A 161 -15.93 -14.75 26.87
C SER A 161 -14.53 -14.94 27.50
N LYS A 162 -13.57 -15.56 26.79
CA LYS A 162 -12.16 -15.66 27.21
C LYS A 162 -11.22 -14.68 26.51
N LEU A 163 -11.72 -13.98 25.48
CA LEU A 163 -10.96 -13.01 24.72
C LEU A 163 -10.56 -11.87 25.66
N SER A 164 -9.26 -11.61 25.73
CA SER A 164 -8.66 -10.68 26.71
C SER A 164 -7.56 -9.82 26.08
N LYS A 165 -7.14 -10.15 24.85
CA LYS A 165 -6.43 -9.25 23.93
C LYS A 165 -7.05 -9.39 22.56
N PHE A 166 -7.58 -8.29 22.04
CA PHE A 166 -8.15 -8.20 20.71
C PHE A 166 -7.49 -6.99 20.04
N ASN A 167 -7.01 -7.13 18.81
CA ASN A 167 -6.51 -6.00 18.05
C ASN A 167 -6.73 -6.21 16.55
N VAL A 168 -7.51 -5.30 15.96
CA VAL A 168 -7.83 -5.24 14.53
C VAL A 168 -7.41 -3.89 13.92
N SER A 169 -6.67 -3.07 14.67
CA SER A 169 -6.23 -1.73 14.28
C SER A 169 -5.42 -1.70 12.98
N THR A 170 -5.37 -0.53 12.33
CA THR A 170 -4.61 -0.33 11.08
C THR A 170 -5.00 -1.36 10.00
N ASN A 171 -6.29 -1.38 9.68
CA ASN A 171 -6.94 -2.12 8.59
C ASN A 171 -7.98 -1.18 7.92
N PHE A 172 -8.83 -1.71 7.05
CA PHE A 172 -9.88 -1.00 6.31
C PHE A 172 -11.30 -1.46 6.72
N LEU A 173 -11.51 -1.76 8.01
CA LEU A 173 -12.78 -2.24 8.54
C LEU A 173 -13.85 -1.12 8.58
N LEU A 174 -15.11 -1.52 8.41
CA LEU A 174 -16.25 -0.65 8.08
C LEU A 174 -17.46 -0.91 9.00
N GLY A 175 -18.20 0.13 9.34
CA GLY A 175 -19.52 0.03 9.99
C GLY A 175 -19.47 -0.05 11.52
N PRO A 176 -20.58 -0.43 12.17
CA PRO A 176 -20.66 -0.41 13.63
C PRO A 176 -19.75 -1.48 14.27
N ILE A 177 -18.94 -1.06 15.23
CA ILE A 177 -18.32 -1.98 16.19
C ILE A 177 -19.45 -2.60 17.02
N PRO A 178 -19.55 -3.94 17.12
CA PRO A 178 -20.55 -4.59 17.96
C PRO A 178 -20.39 -4.14 19.42
N SER A 179 -21.41 -3.46 19.96
CA SER A 179 -21.45 -2.96 21.34
C SER A 179 -21.95 -4.01 22.34
N ASP A 180 -22.11 -5.26 21.89
CA ASP A 180 -22.52 -6.41 22.69
C ASP A 180 -21.33 -7.31 23.11
N GLY A 181 -21.46 -7.90 24.30
CA GLY A 181 -20.49 -8.85 24.83
C GLY A 181 -19.08 -8.29 25.00
N VAL A 182 -18.06 -9.14 24.81
CA VAL A 182 -16.66 -8.80 25.11
C VAL A 182 -16.10 -7.68 24.23
N LEU A 183 -16.64 -7.47 23.03
CA LEU A 183 -16.23 -6.39 22.13
C LEU A 183 -16.55 -4.99 22.68
N SER A 184 -17.47 -4.86 23.65
CA SER A 184 -17.71 -3.62 24.39
C SER A 184 -16.63 -3.30 25.43
N THR A 185 -15.78 -4.27 25.77
CA THR A 185 -14.80 -4.17 26.89
C THR A 185 -13.37 -3.87 26.44
N PHE A 186 -13.08 -3.95 25.14
CA PHE A 186 -11.78 -3.57 24.59
C PHE A 186 -11.69 -2.06 24.37
N ALA A 187 -10.49 -1.52 24.59
CA ALA A 187 -10.22 -0.09 24.44
C ALA A 187 -10.10 0.31 22.96
N GLU A 188 -10.12 1.62 22.73
CA GLU A 188 -10.06 2.26 21.41
C GLU A 188 -8.85 1.81 20.55
N ASP A 189 -7.69 1.60 21.19
CA ASP A 189 -6.45 1.10 20.59
C ASP A 189 -6.62 -0.20 19.79
N SER A 190 -7.58 -1.02 20.19
CA SER A 190 -7.91 -2.31 19.59
C SER A 190 -8.57 -2.15 18.21
N PHE A 191 -9.08 -0.95 17.90
CA PHE A 191 -9.89 -0.64 16.70
C PHE A 191 -9.32 0.51 15.84
N VAL A 192 -8.44 1.37 16.39
CA VAL A 192 -7.85 2.57 15.76
C VAL A 192 -7.31 2.35 14.33
N GLY A 193 -7.36 3.40 13.50
CA GLY A 193 -6.85 3.37 12.13
C GLY A 193 -7.81 2.78 11.09
N ASN A 194 -8.87 2.08 11.52
CA ASN A 194 -9.98 1.65 10.66
C ASN A 194 -10.94 2.82 10.43
N ARG A 195 -10.64 3.65 9.42
CA ARG A 195 -11.25 4.98 9.19
C ARG A 195 -12.77 5.04 8.95
N ALA A 196 -13.46 3.89 8.85
CA ALA A 196 -14.91 3.82 8.64
C ALA A 196 -15.64 2.94 9.68
N LEU A 197 -15.00 2.60 10.80
CA LEU A 197 -15.72 2.09 11.97
C LEU A 197 -16.50 3.22 12.68
N CYS A 198 -17.60 2.87 13.33
CA CYS A 198 -18.33 3.73 14.26
C CYS A 198 -18.81 2.93 15.48
N GLY A 199 -19.11 3.58 16.60
CA GLY A 199 -19.55 2.90 17.82
C GLY A 199 -19.02 3.55 19.09
N THR A 200 -19.56 3.10 20.23
CA THR A 200 -19.24 3.62 21.57
C THR A 200 -17.78 3.42 21.98
N GLN A 201 -17.15 2.33 21.55
CA GLN A 201 -15.76 1.97 21.91
C GLN A 201 -14.70 2.90 21.32
N ILE A 202 -15.06 3.69 20.31
CA ILE A 202 -14.21 4.72 19.68
C ILE A 202 -14.90 6.10 19.65
N ASN A 203 -16.00 6.26 20.40
CA ASN A 203 -16.78 7.51 20.50
C ASN A 203 -17.23 8.12 19.14
N VAL A 204 -17.42 7.32 18.09
CA VAL A 204 -17.84 7.79 16.74
C VAL A 204 -19.30 7.46 16.47
N VAL A 205 -20.08 8.47 16.06
CA VAL A 205 -21.50 8.33 15.68
C VAL A 205 -21.65 8.00 14.19
N CYS A 206 -22.46 6.98 13.85
CA CYS A 206 -22.71 6.54 12.46
C CYS A 206 -23.62 7.53 11.66
N LYS A 207 -23.44 7.67 10.33
CA LYS A 207 -24.01 8.76 9.47
C LYS A 207 -24.55 8.33 8.08
N VAL A 208 -25.14 9.29 7.32
CA VAL A 208 -25.75 9.24 5.94
C VAL A 208 -25.62 10.67 5.23
N GLU A 209 -25.39 10.90 3.87
CA GLU A 209 -25.52 12.19 2.99
C GLU A 209 -24.36 12.78 2.01
N PRO A 210 -24.56 13.71 0.98
CA PRO A 210 -23.69 14.04 -0.25
C PRO A 210 -23.20 15.54 -0.62
N VAL A 211 -22.75 15.90 -1.89
CA VAL A 211 -21.87 17.10 -2.31
C VAL A 211 -21.89 17.71 -3.83
N ASN A 212 -21.16 18.83 -4.25
CA ASN A 212 -21.02 19.41 -5.68
C ASN A 212 -19.95 20.58 -6.07
N SER A 213 -19.74 21.07 -7.38
CA SER A 213 -18.77 22.16 -7.90
C SER A 213 -18.77 22.79 -9.41
N SER A 214 -17.67 22.97 -10.25
CA SER A 214 -17.59 23.59 -11.69
C SER A 214 -16.19 23.67 -12.49
N ALA A 215 -16.08 23.88 -13.87
CA ALA A 215 -14.99 23.52 -14.90
C ALA A 215 -14.25 24.65 -15.78
N MET A 216 -13.53 24.40 -16.97
CA MET A 216 -12.17 24.93 -17.54
C MET A 216 -11.84 25.54 -19.01
N SER A 217 -10.62 25.37 -19.66
CA SER A 217 -9.96 26.17 -20.79
C SER A 217 -8.68 25.55 -21.56
N HIS A 218 -7.98 26.21 -22.57
CA HIS A 218 -6.98 25.63 -23.61
C HIS A 218 -5.78 26.52 -24.23
N LEU A 219 -4.79 26.00 -25.06
CA LEU A 219 -3.51 26.67 -25.61
C LEU A 219 -2.73 26.09 -26.92
N PRO A 220 -2.01 26.86 -27.82
CA PRO A 220 -1.08 26.37 -28.95
C PRO A 220 0.14 27.22 -29.61
N ASP A 221 1.18 26.57 -30.23
CA ASP A 221 2.25 26.86 -31.34
C ASP A 221 3.13 28.21 -31.48
N GLY A 222 4.20 28.50 -32.31
CA GLY A 222 5.07 27.81 -33.37
C GLY A 222 6.21 28.60 -34.18
N SER A 223 7.05 27.89 -35.00
CA SER A 223 8.01 28.27 -36.15
C SER A 223 9.57 28.58 -36.01
N LYS A 224 10.38 28.77 -37.11
CA LYS A 224 11.89 28.47 -37.24
C LYS A 224 12.81 29.31 -38.21
N GLY A 225 14.17 29.29 -38.07
CA GLY A 225 15.22 29.71 -39.07
C GLY A 225 16.74 29.38 -38.74
N PRO A 226 17.77 29.43 -39.66
CA PRO A 226 19.06 28.66 -39.53
C PRO A 226 20.47 29.28 -39.91
N GLU A 227 21.57 28.56 -39.54
CA GLU A 227 23.02 28.59 -40.02
C GLU A 227 23.93 29.83 -39.73
N ARG A 228 25.30 29.81 -39.71
CA ARG A 228 26.39 28.84 -40.11
C ARG A 228 27.72 29.01 -39.30
N ASN A 229 28.79 28.26 -39.63
CA ASN A 229 30.02 28.02 -38.81
C ASN A 229 31.29 28.86 -39.15
N SER A 230 32.26 28.91 -38.21
CA SER A 230 33.71 28.73 -38.51
C SER A 230 34.53 28.28 -37.28
N ALA A 231 35.79 27.84 -37.48
CA ALA A 231 36.69 27.22 -36.48
C ALA A 231 38.17 27.53 -36.82
N ARG A 232 39.22 27.30 -36.00
CA ARG A 232 39.44 26.40 -34.84
C ARG A 232 39.97 27.23 -33.63
N PHE A 233 40.71 26.79 -32.59
CA PHE A 233 41.51 25.60 -32.22
C PHE A 233 41.50 25.47 -30.66
N LEU A 234 42.32 24.74 -29.88
CA LEU A 234 43.60 24.02 -30.08
C LEU A 234 43.59 22.65 -29.34
N ILE A 235 44.50 22.37 -28.38
CA ILE A 235 44.64 21.07 -27.67
C ILE A 235 44.84 21.27 -26.16
N SER A 236 43.86 20.86 -25.34
CA SER A 236 44.04 20.19 -24.03
C SER A 236 42.70 19.65 -23.50
N ALA A 237 41.91 18.98 -24.35
CA ALA A 237 40.50 18.69 -24.05
C ALA A 237 39.94 17.39 -24.65
N LEU A 238 40.78 16.47 -25.16
CA LEU A 238 40.30 15.28 -25.88
C LEU A 238 39.54 14.28 -24.99
N ALA A 239 39.96 14.10 -23.72
CA ALA A 239 39.24 13.24 -22.78
C ALA A 239 37.89 13.83 -22.35
N THR A 240 37.85 15.13 -22.04
CA THR A 240 36.63 15.82 -21.59
C THR A 240 35.64 16.06 -22.73
N VAL A 241 36.08 16.50 -23.91
CA VAL A 241 35.21 16.66 -25.08
C VAL A 241 34.76 15.30 -25.62
N GLY A 242 35.60 14.26 -25.57
CA GLY A 242 35.19 12.89 -25.89
C GLY A 242 34.09 12.38 -24.95
N ALA A 243 34.27 12.56 -23.64
CA ALA A 243 33.27 12.21 -22.64
C ALA A 243 31.99 13.05 -22.77
N LEU A 244 32.09 14.37 -22.98
CA LEU A 244 30.93 15.26 -23.16
C LEU A 244 30.18 14.98 -24.47
N LEU A 245 30.88 14.62 -25.55
CA LEU A 245 30.23 14.18 -26.79
C LEU A 245 29.59 12.79 -26.65
N LEU A 246 30.20 11.86 -25.90
CA LEU A 246 29.57 10.58 -25.59
C LEU A 246 28.36 10.74 -24.67
N VAL A 247 28.43 11.59 -23.64
CA VAL A 247 27.27 11.95 -22.80
C VAL A 247 26.22 12.67 -23.64
N ALA A 248 26.58 13.61 -24.51
CA ALA A 248 25.64 14.24 -25.43
C ALA A 248 25.02 13.23 -26.41
N LEU A 249 25.77 12.24 -26.89
CA LEU A 249 25.24 11.15 -27.74
C LEU A 249 24.38 10.17 -26.95
N MET A 250 24.69 9.87 -25.68
CA MET A 250 23.87 9.02 -24.82
C MET A 250 22.65 9.75 -24.24
N CYS A 251 22.69 11.07 -24.11
CA CYS A 251 21.53 11.91 -23.84
C CYS A 251 20.72 12.17 -25.12
N PHE A 252 21.34 12.25 -26.30
CA PHE A 252 20.62 12.37 -27.56
C PHE A 252 19.98 11.05 -27.97
N TRP A 253 20.70 9.92 -27.92
CA TRP A 253 20.11 8.58 -28.04
C TRP A 253 19.20 8.26 -26.86
N GLY A 254 19.49 8.75 -25.65
CA GLY A 254 18.61 8.65 -24.49
C GLY A 254 17.28 9.31 -24.79
N CYS A 255 17.26 10.60 -25.10
CA CYS A 255 16.06 11.37 -25.46
C CYS A 255 15.44 10.96 -26.80
N PHE A 256 16.20 10.38 -27.75
CA PHE A 256 15.67 9.87 -29.02
C PHE A 256 15.04 8.49 -28.86
N LEU A 257 15.61 7.60 -28.03
CA LEU A 257 14.98 6.35 -27.61
C LEU A 257 13.79 6.65 -26.69
N PHE A 258 13.89 7.59 -25.76
CA PHE A 258 12.77 8.05 -24.94
C PHE A 258 11.65 8.63 -25.82
N LYS A 259 11.97 9.48 -26.81
CA LYS A 259 11.00 9.94 -27.82
C LYS A 259 10.51 8.83 -28.76
N LYS A 260 11.27 7.77 -29.01
CA LYS A 260 10.90 6.65 -29.90
C LYS A 260 10.14 5.53 -29.16
N PHE A 261 10.27 5.42 -27.84
CA PHE A 261 9.41 4.61 -26.98
C PHE A 261 8.12 5.38 -26.63
N ALA A 262 8.21 6.67 -26.27
CA ALA A 262 7.03 7.54 -26.12
C ALA A 262 6.20 7.60 -27.42
N LYS A 263 6.82 7.85 -28.58
CA LYS A 263 6.14 7.74 -29.89
C LYS A 263 5.84 6.30 -30.36
N LYS A 264 6.08 5.27 -29.54
CA LYS A 264 5.58 3.91 -29.80
C LYS A 264 4.44 3.50 -28.87
N ASP A 265 4.16 4.30 -27.83
CA ASP A 265 2.95 4.17 -27.01
C ASP A 265 2.06 5.42 -27.14
N SER A 266 2.02 6.02 -28.34
CA SER A 266 1.03 7.04 -28.72
C SER A 266 -0.35 6.42 -28.99
N GLN A 267 -0.77 5.50 -28.10
CA GLN A 267 -2.16 5.19 -27.87
C GLN A 267 -2.67 6.23 -26.87
N GLY A 268 -3.48 7.18 -27.35
CA GLY A 268 -4.03 8.22 -26.48
C GLY A 268 -4.86 7.63 -25.34
N LEU A 269 -5.01 8.39 -24.24
CA LEU A 269 -5.73 7.96 -23.04
C LEU A 269 -7.17 7.47 -23.34
N ALA A 270 -7.74 7.86 -24.48
CA ALA A 270 -8.99 7.35 -25.03
C ALA A 270 -9.09 5.82 -25.17
N ILE A 271 -7.99 5.10 -25.37
CA ILE A 271 -8.00 3.63 -25.53
C ILE A 271 -8.08 2.91 -24.17
N ASP A 272 -7.59 3.52 -23.09
CA ASP A 272 -7.56 2.94 -21.74
C ASP A 272 -8.85 3.17 -20.91
N VAL A 273 -9.63 4.20 -21.26
CA VAL A 273 -10.77 4.68 -20.45
C VAL A 273 -12.11 4.17 -21.00
N SER A 274 -12.20 3.93 -22.31
CA SER A 274 -13.40 3.47 -23.02
C SER A 274 -13.86 2.05 -22.66
N GLY A 275 -13.03 1.27 -21.96
CA GLY A 275 -13.32 -0.09 -21.47
C GLY A 275 -14.13 -0.18 -20.16
N GLY A 276 -14.99 0.80 -19.86
CA GLY A 276 -15.85 0.79 -18.65
C GLY A 276 -15.18 1.35 -17.39
N ALA A 277 -14.39 2.42 -17.53
CA ALA A 277 -13.78 3.10 -16.38
C ALA A 277 -14.83 3.75 -15.45
N SER A 278 -14.60 3.66 -14.14
CA SER A 278 -15.42 4.36 -13.13
C SER A 278 -14.67 5.56 -12.55
N ILE A 279 -15.37 6.68 -12.40
CA ILE A 279 -14.85 7.92 -11.80
C ILE A 279 -15.60 8.17 -10.49
N VAL A 280 -14.83 8.42 -9.43
CA VAL A 280 -15.32 8.61 -8.06
C VAL A 280 -14.69 9.87 -7.49
N MET A 281 -15.51 10.77 -6.94
CA MET A 281 -15.07 12.09 -6.47
C MET A 281 -15.05 12.18 -4.95
N PHE A 282 -14.19 13.05 -4.42
CA PHE A 282 -14.02 13.31 -2.99
C PHE A 282 -14.38 14.75 -2.64
N HIS A 283 -15.19 14.93 -1.59
CA HIS A 283 -15.45 16.21 -0.93
C HIS A 283 -15.93 17.34 -1.86
N GLY A 284 -16.94 17.04 -2.68
CA GLY A 284 -17.40 17.87 -3.79
C GLY A 284 -17.42 17.04 -5.07
N ASP A 285 -18.59 16.64 -5.55
CA ASP A 285 -18.70 16.17 -6.94
C ASP A 285 -18.27 17.30 -7.87
N LEU A 286 -17.68 16.97 -9.01
CA LEU A 286 -17.60 17.89 -10.13
C LEU A 286 -18.88 17.70 -10.96
N PRO A 287 -19.64 18.74 -11.35
CA PRO A 287 -20.84 18.60 -12.18
C PRO A 287 -20.47 18.48 -13.67
N TYR A 288 -19.47 17.65 -13.92
CA TYR A 288 -19.24 17.03 -15.21
C TYR A 288 -19.78 15.65 -14.96
N SER A 289 -20.71 15.18 -15.79
CA SER A 289 -21.04 13.76 -15.70
C SER A 289 -19.75 12.97 -15.91
N SER A 290 -19.63 11.74 -15.39
CA SER A 290 -18.42 10.93 -15.60
C SER A 290 -18.07 10.83 -17.10
N LYS A 291 -19.08 10.87 -17.98
CA LYS A 291 -18.96 10.96 -19.44
C LYS A 291 -18.24 12.23 -19.94
N ASP A 292 -18.49 13.39 -19.33
CA ASP A 292 -17.84 14.65 -19.71
C ASP A 292 -16.38 14.69 -19.25
N ILE A 293 -16.08 14.11 -18.08
CA ILE A 293 -14.69 13.89 -17.63
C ILE A 293 -14.00 12.92 -18.57
N ILE A 294 -14.59 11.76 -18.85
CA ILE A 294 -14.07 10.76 -19.79
C ILE A 294 -13.79 11.40 -21.15
N LYS A 295 -14.73 12.17 -21.71
CA LYS A 295 -14.56 12.89 -22.98
C LYS A 295 -13.35 13.85 -22.96
N LYS A 296 -13.08 14.54 -21.85
CA LYS A 296 -11.88 15.39 -21.74
C LYS A 296 -10.61 14.61 -21.44
N LEU A 297 -10.67 13.45 -20.77
CA LEU A 297 -9.56 12.50 -20.64
C LEU A 297 -9.18 11.90 -22.01
N GLU A 298 -10.16 11.55 -22.84
CA GLU A 298 -9.98 11.07 -24.21
C GLU A 298 -9.22 12.08 -25.10
N MET A 299 -9.33 13.38 -24.80
CA MET A 299 -8.66 14.47 -25.51
C MET A 299 -7.24 14.79 -24.98
N LEU A 300 -6.78 14.17 -23.88
CA LEU A 300 -5.45 14.46 -23.33
C LEU A 300 -4.32 13.87 -24.19
N ASN A 301 -3.28 14.68 -24.39
CA ASN A 301 -2.07 14.35 -25.14
C ASN A 301 -0.81 14.84 -24.37
N ASP A 302 0.38 14.62 -24.95
CA ASP A 302 1.66 14.98 -24.34
C ASP A 302 1.83 16.50 -24.07
N GLU A 303 1.14 17.36 -24.81
CA GLU A 303 1.20 18.83 -24.66
C GLU A 303 0.51 19.31 -23.37
N HIS A 304 -0.32 18.44 -22.77
CA HIS A 304 -0.98 18.69 -21.49
C HIS A 304 -0.16 18.20 -20.28
N ILE A 305 1.02 17.57 -20.48
CA ILE A 305 1.86 17.09 -19.38
C ILE A 305 2.50 18.28 -18.65
N ILE A 306 2.32 18.30 -17.32
CA ILE A 306 2.90 19.30 -16.40
C ILE A 306 3.93 18.69 -15.42
N GLY A 307 4.08 17.37 -15.41
CA GLY A 307 5.10 16.68 -14.62
C GLY A 307 5.16 15.19 -14.95
N SER A 308 6.31 14.54 -14.71
CA SER A 308 6.45 13.09 -14.84
C SER A 308 7.58 12.57 -13.95
N GLY A 309 7.42 11.38 -13.39
CA GLY A 309 8.36 10.79 -12.45
C GLY A 309 8.05 9.33 -12.10
N GLY A 310 8.75 8.79 -11.12
CA GLY A 310 8.70 7.36 -10.77
C GLY A 310 7.32 6.85 -10.30
N PHE A 311 6.42 7.74 -9.86
CA PHE A 311 5.07 7.40 -9.42
C PHE A 311 3.99 7.64 -10.49
N GLY A 312 4.30 8.30 -11.61
CA GLY A 312 3.32 8.59 -12.66
C GLY A 312 3.62 9.80 -13.54
N THR A 313 2.68 10.10 -14.44
CA THR A 313 2.67 11.30 -15.28
C THR A 313 1.51 12.19 -14.88
N VAL A 314 1.76 13.48 -14.68
CA VAL A 314 0.75 14.48 -14.30
C VAL A 314 0.37 15.34 -15.50
N TYR A 315 -0.92 15.39 -15.82
CA TYR A 315 -1.51 16.18 -16.89
C TYR A 315 -2.32 17.35 -16.30
N LYS A 316 -2.33 18.49 -16.97
CA LYS A 316 -3.34 19.54 -16.77
C LYS A 316 -4.60 19.10 -17.54
N LEU A 317 -5.65 18.71 -16.82
CA LEU A 317 -6.95 18.45 -17.44
C LEU A 317 -7.50 19.75 -18.07
N ALA A 318 -8.48 19.69 -18.96
CA ALA A 318 -9.03 20.86 -19.65
C ALA A 318 -10.53 20.71 -19.98
N MET A 319 -11.41 21.05 -19.03
CA MET A 319 -12.89 21.18 -19.18
C MET A 319 -13.29 22.49 -19.92
N ASP A 320 -14.48 23.11 -19.70
CA ASP A 320 -15.05 24.13 -20.63
C ASP A 320 -15.50 25.53 -20.08
N ASP A 321 -15.51 25.82 -18.76
CA ASP A 321 -16.00 27.09 -18.14
C ASP A 321 -15.01 27.95 -17.28
N GLY A 322 -13.70 27.67 -17.19
CA GLY A 322 -12.71 28.39 -16.34
C GLY A 322 -11.71 27.58 -15.44
N ASN A 323 -12.20 26.90 -14.40
CA ASN A 323 -11.55 26.18 -13.27
C ASN A 323 -10.69 24.93 -13.60
N VAL A 324 -9.46 24.86 -13.07
CA VAL A 324 -8.40 23.91 -13.48
C VAL A 324 -8.19 22.71 -12.52
N PHE A 325 -7.85 21.52 -13.07
CA PHE A 325 -7.51 20.30 -12.31
C PHE A 325 -6.21 19.65 -12.79
N ALA A 326 -5.48 19.01 -11.88
CA ALA A 326 -4.30 18.19 -12.18
C ALA A 326 -4.64 16.69 -12.12
N LEU A 327 -4.13 15.91 -13.06
CA LEU A 327 -4.45 14.49 -13.24
C LEU A 327 -3.18 13.62 -13.24
N LYS A 328 -2.94 12.85 -12.18
CA LYS A 328 -1.79 11.93 -12.04
C LYS A 328 -2.17 10.53 -12.55
N ARG A 329 -1.69 10.14 -13.74
CA ARG A 329 -1.76 8.75 -14.26
C ARG A 329 -0.64 7.92 -13.66
N ILE A 330 -1.00 6.91 -12.89
CA ILE A 330 -0.05 5.91 -12.37
C ILE A 330 0.37 5.00 -13.53
N ILE A 331 1.68 4.80 -13.71
CA ILE A 331 2.22 4.02 -14.82
C ILE A 331 1.89 2.54 -14.62
N LYS A 332 1.13 1.95 -15.55
CA LYS A 332 0.76 0.52 -15.50
C LYS A 332 1.85 -0.35 -16.12
N THR A 333 2.86 -0.69 -15.32
CA THR A 333 3.77 -1.82 -15.60
C THR A 333 3.44 -3.00 -14.69
N ASN A 334 3.74 -4.22 -15.15
CA ASN A 334 3.19 -5.45 -14.55
C ASN A 334 3.62 -5.67 -13.09
N VAL A 335 2.62 -5.68 -12.20
CA VAL A 335 2.66 -6.12 -10.79
C VAL A 335 3.58 -5.31 -9.88
N GLY A 336 3.01 -4.29 -9.21
CA GLY A 336 3.61 -3.71 -8.00
C GLY A 336 3.15 -2.30 -7.63
N LEU A 337 2.83 -1.46 -8.63
CA LEU A 337 2.64 -0.02 -8.43
C LEU A 337 1.28 0.39 -7.83
N ASP A 338 0.28 -0.49 -7.84
CA ASP A 338 -1.04 -0.27 -7.24
C ASP A 338 -0.98 0.25 -5.79
N ARG A 339 0.00 -0.19 -5.01
CA ARG A 339 0.15 0.23 -3.60
C ARG A 339 0.38 1.74 -3.42
N PHE A 340 0.96 2.42 -4.41
CA PHE A 340 1.13 3.87 -4.38
C PHE A 340 -0.21 4.59 -4.62
N PHE A 341 -1.02 4.08 -5.55
CA PHE A 341 -2.36 4.59 -5.85
C PHE A 341 -3.29 4.45 -4.63
N GLU A 342 -3.42 3.23 -4.08
CA GLU A 342 -4.29 2.98 -2.92
C GLU A 342 -3.78 3.71 -1.65
N GLY A 343 -2.46 3.87 -1.47
CA GLY A 343 -1.88 4.60 -0.34
C GLY A 343 -2.14 6.10 -0.39
N GLU A 344 -1.92 6.71 -1.56
CA GLU A 344 -2.20 8.14 -1.78
C GLU A 344 -3.71 8.44 -1.69
N LEU A 345 -4.57 7.53 -2.20
CA LEU A 345 -6.02 7.56 -1.98
C LEU A 345 -6.41 7.48 -0.51
N ALA A 346 -5.90 6.48 0.21
CA ALA A 346 -6.27 6.24 1.61
C ALA A 346 -5.90 7.41 2.52
N ILE A 347 -4.83 8.14 2.19
CA ILE A 347 -4.40 9.33 2.93
C ILE A 347 -5.15 10.57 2.43
N LEU A 348 -4.91 11.04 1.20
CA LEU A 348 -5.43 12.33 0.72
C LEU A 348 -6.95 12.33 0.43
N GLY A 349 -7.59 11.17 0.25
CA GLY A 349 -9.05 11.04 0.20
C GLY A 349 -9.73 11.09 1.58
N SER A 350 -8.96 11.29 2.67
CA SER A 350 -9.46 11.32 4.05
C SER A 350 -9.03 12.54 4.87
N ILE A 351 -8.00 13.27 4.43
CA ILE A 351 -7.50 14.48 5.11
C ILE A 351 -7.62 15.68 4.18
N LYS A 352 -8.06 16.83 4.73
CA LYS A 352 -8.21 18.07 3.97
C LYS A 352 -7.77 19.25 4.82
N HIS A 353 -6.65 19.84 4.44
CA HIS A 353 -6.02 20.94 5.16
C HIS A 353 -5.43 21.96 4.16
N ARG A 354 -5.38 23.26 4.53
CA ARG A 354 -4.98 24.35 3.63
C ARG A 354 -3.58 24.14 3.03
N TYR A 355 -2.67 23.63 3.86
CA TYR A 355 -1.25 23.41 3.52
C TYR A 355 -0.96 22.00 2.98
N LEU A 356 -1.98 21.26 2.55
CA LEU A 356 -1.86 19.99 1.82
C LEU A 356 -2.51 20.09 0.44
N VAL A 357 -2.07 19.28 -0.51
CA VAL A 357 -2.72 19.17 -1.82
C VAL A 357 -4.01 18.37 -1.70
N ASN A 358 -5.11 18.95 -2.20
CA ASN A 358 -6.46 18.42 -2.04
C ASN A 358 -6.80 17.46 -3.20
N LEU A 359 -6.97 16.18 -2.89
CA LEU A 359 -7.46 15.16 -3.82
C LEU A 359 -8.96 15.36 -4.06
N ARG A 360 -9.35 15.49 -5.33
CA ARG A 360 -10.73 15.71 -5.79
C ARG A 360 -11.43 14.45 -6.25
N GLY A 361 -10.70 13.40 -6.60
CA GLY A 361 -11.28 12.15 -7.05
C GLY A 361 -10.27 11.22 -7.69
N TYR A 362 -10.76 10.15 -8.29
CA TYR A 362 -9.96 9.20 -9.06
C TYR A 362 -10.77 8.58 -10.19
N CYS A 363 -10.06 8.05 -11.17
CA CYS A 363 -10.59 7.16 -12.20
C CYS A 363 -9.87 5.82 -12.08
N ASN A 364 -10.62 4.73 -12.01
CA ASN A 364 -10.08 3.38 -11.96
C ASN A 364 -10.67 2.57 -13.12
N SER A 365 -9.82 2.16 -14.06
CA SER A 365 -10.13 1.19 -15.10
C SER A 365 -9.14 0.03 -15.04
N PRO A 366 -9.47 -1.16 -15.60
CA PRO A 366 -8.52 -2.25 -15.72
C PRO A 366 -7.26 -1.90 -16.53
N ALA A 367 -7.26 -0.81 -17.30
CA ALA A 367 -6.16 -0.35 -18.12
C ALA A 367 -5.42 0.87 -17.54
N SER A 368 -6.08 1.77 -16.81
CA SER A 368 -5.46 2.96 -16.23
C SER A 368 -6.00 3.34 -14.85
N LYS A 369 -5.08 3.79 -13.98
CA LYS A 369 -5.34 4.32 -12.64
C LYS A 369 -4.95 5.81 -12.61
N LEU A 370 -5.93 6.70 -12.39
CA LEU A 370 -5.76 8.16 -12.43
C LEU A 370 -6.23 8.80 -11.12
N LEU A 371 -5.47 9.76 -10.59
CA LEU A 371 -5.87 10.59 -9.44
C LEU A 371 -6.09 12.04 -9.89
N ILE A 372 -7.17 12.67 -9.42
CA ILE A 372 -7.61 14.03 -9.79
C ILE A 372 -7.41 14.95 -8.59
N TYR A 373 -6.72 16.07 -8.77
CA TYR A 373 -6.38 17.06 -7.74
C TYR A 373 -6.83 18.47 -8.14
N ASP A 374 -6.94 19.37 -7.16
CA ASP A 374 -6.92 20.81 -7.45
C ASP A 374 -5.61 21.19 -8.18
N PHE A 375 -5.72 21.99 -9.24
CA PHE A 375 -4.54 22.51 -9.93
C PHE A 375 -3.94 23.68 -9.16
N LEU A 376 -2.61 23.67 -9.02
CA LEU A 376 -1.84 24.63 -8.24
C LEU A 376 -0.91 25.41 -9.20
N PRO A 377 -1.25 26.67 -9.55
CA PRO A 377 -0.66 27.36 -10.69
C PRO A 377 0.78 27.87 -10.46
N GLY A 378 1.26 27.89 -9.22
CA GLY A 378 2.64 28.24 -8.88
C GLY A 378 3.66 27.14 -9.23
N GLY A 379 3.23 25.93 -9.60
CA GLY A 379 4.10 24.82 -9.94
C GLY A 379 4.66 24.11 -8.71
N SER A 380 5.88 23.60 -8.79
CA SER A 380 6.61 23.06 -7.62
C SER A 380 7.56 24.09 -7.02
N LEU A 381 7.87 23.97 -5.72
CA LEU A 381 8.88 24.80 -5.07
C LEU A 381 10.27 24.61 -5.69
N ASP A 382 10.58 23.40 -6.18
CA ASP A 382 11.81 23.11 -6.94
C ASP A 382 11.93 24.00 -8.19
N GLU A 383 10.87 24.05 -9.00
CA GLU A 383 10.79 24.92 -10.17
C GLU A 383 10.82 26.41 -9.78
N ALA A 384 10.12 26.79 -8.71
CA ALA A 384 10.10 28.17 -8.22
C ALA A 384 11.49 28.65 -7.75
N LEU A 385 12.27 27.79 -7.07
CA LEU A 385 13.62 28.09 -6.59
C LEU A 385 14.68 28.09 -7.70
N HIS A 386 14.53 27.26 -8.73
CA HIS A 386 15.57 27.05 -9.75
C HIS A 386 15.27 27.69 -11.12
N VAL A 387 14.02 28.02 -11.43
CA VAL A 387 13.59 28.59 -12.73
C VAL A 387 12.94 29.96 -12.59
N LYS A 388 12.21 30.22 -11.49
CA LYS A 388 11.41 31.45 -11.27
C LYS A 388 11.83 32.24 -10.02
N SER A 389 13.12 32.16 -9.65
CA SER A 389 13.62 32.55 -8.32
C SER A 389 13.48 34.04 -7.99
N GLU A 390 13.35 34.91 -9.00
CA GLU A 390 13.12 36.35 -8.88
C GLU A 390 11.74 36.69 -8.28
N ASN A 391 10.75 35.80 -8.42
CA ASN A 391 9.40 35.95 -7.85
C ASN A 391 9.31 35.48 -6.38
N LEU A 392 10.43 35.08 -5.78
CA LEU A 392 10.51 34.65 -4.38
C LEU A 392 11.39 35.63 -3.60
N ASP A 393 10.79 36.69 -3.08
CA ASP A 393 11.40 37.53 -2.05
C ASP A 393 11.50 36.79 -0.69
N TRP A 394 11.98 37.47 0.35
CA TRP A 394 12.17 36.85 1.66
C TRP A 394 10.85 36.51 2.35
N ASP A 395 9.84 37.37 2.24
CA ASP A 395 8.55 37.16 2.89
C ASP A 395 7.76 36.04 2.20
N ALA A 396 7.82 35.93 0.87
CA ALA A 396 7.30 34.79 0.12
C ALA A 396 7.99 33.48 0.56
N ARG A 397 9.33 33.46 0.67
CA ARG A 397 10.08 32.28 1.16
C ARG A 397 9.71 31.91 2.59
N LEU A 398 9.56 32.89 3.48
CA LEU A 398 9.15 32.66 4.86
C LEU A 398 7.73 32.09 4.94
N ASN A 399 6.78 32.63 4.17
CA ASN A 399 5.41 32.11 4.06
C ASN A 399 5.37 30.68 3.51
N ILE A 400 6.22 30.36 2.53
CA ILE A 400 6.39 28.99 1.98
C ILE A 400 6.91 28.03 3.04
N ILE A 401 7.97 28.41 3.76
CA ILE A 401 8.55 27.60 4.86
C ILE A 401 7.50 27.39 5.95
N MET A 402 6.79 28.43 6.37
CA MET A 402 5.71 28.33 7.35
C MET A 402 4.53 27.48 6.85
N GLY A 403 4.19 27.56 5.56
CA GLY A 403 3.14 26.73 4.95
C GLY A 403 3.51 25.25 4.98
N ALA A 404 4.69 24.89 4.46
CA ALA A 404 5.19 23.52 4.46
C ALA A 404 5.34 22.97 5.89
N ALA A 405 5.88 23.77 6.83
CA ALA A 405 6.02 23.39 8.23
C ALA A 405 4.66 23.21 8.93
N LYS A 406 3.65 24.04 8.66
CA LYS A 406 2.27 23.84 9.14
C LYS A 406 1.62 22.61 8.49
N GLY A 407 1.94 22.31 7.23
CA GLY A 407 1.53 21.08 6.56
C GLY A 407 2.08 19.85 7.27
N LEU A 408 3.37 19.86 7.61
CA LEU A 408 4.05 18.77 8.33
C LEU A 408 3.62 18.65 9.79
N ALA A 409 3.52 19.76 10.54
CA ALA A 409 2.98 19.75 11.91
C ALA A 409 1.53 19.24 11.93
N TYR A 410 0.69 19.64 10.96
CA TYR A 410 -0.64 19.07 10.82
C TYR A 410 -0.61 17.57 10.55
N LEU A 411 0.32 17.08 9.73
CA LEU A 411 0.50 15.64 9.51
C LEU A 411 1.08 14.91 10.72
N HIS A 412 1.91 15.56 11.54
CA HIS A 412 2.67 14.91 12.60
C HIS A 412 2.04 15.02 13.99
N ASP A 413 1.29 16.08 14.26
CA ASP A 413 0.85 16.45 15.61
C ASP A 413 -0.66 16.72 15.69
N ASP A 414 -1.30 17.20 14.60
CA ASP A 414 -2.77 17.35 14.55
C ASP A 414 -3.50 16.11 13.98
N CYS A 415 -2.86 15.38 13.04
CA CYS A 415 -3.37 14.11 12.52
C CYS A 415 -3.00 12.98 13.48
N SER A 416 -3.99 12.34 14.09
CA SER A 416 -3.83 11.05 14.76
C SER A 416 -4.49 9.92 13.96
N PRO A 417 -3.81 8.79 13.73
CA PRO A 417 -2.38 8.55 13.93
C PRO A 417 -1.52 9.43 12.98
N ARG A 418 -0.39 9.94 13.50
CA ARG A 418 0.65 10.71 12.79
C ARG A 418 0.94 10.16 11.39
N ILE A 419 0.99 11.05 10.41
CA ILE A 419 1.26 10.72 9.01
C ILE A 419 2.71 11.12 8.68
N ILE A 420 3.66 10.19 8.85
CA ILE A 420 5.01 10.43 8.33
C ILE A 420 4.95 10.21 6.82
N HIS A 421 5.27 11.26 6.06
CA HIS A 421 5.20 11.34 4.62
C HIS A 421 6.32 10.56 3.92
N ARG A 422 7.50 10.49 4.55
CA ARG A 422 8.66 9.65 4.17
C ARG A 422 9.25 9.97 2.80
N ASP A 423 8.91 11.12 2.21
CA ASP A 423 9.47 11.60 0.94
C ASP A 423 9.35 13.13 0.78
N ILE A 424 9.67 13.88 1.84
CA ILE A 424 9.65 15.34 1.82
C ILE A 424 10.86 15.89 1.06
N LYS A 425 10.59 16.74 0.06
CA LYS A 425 11.57 17.36 -0.84
C LYS A 425 10.95 18.53 -1.60
N SER A 426 11.79 19.39 -2.18
CA SER A 426 11.40 20.57 -2.98
C SER A 426 10.33 20.30 -4.05
N SER A 427 10.42 19.17 -4.75
CA SER A 427 9.49 18.79 -5.82
C SER A 427 8.12 18.29 -5.31
N ASN A 428 8.03 17.91 -4.04
CA ASN A 428 6.79 17.47 -3.40
C ASN A 428 6.06 18.59 -2.63
N ILE A 429 6.55 19.84 -2.69
CA ILE A 429 5.87 21.03 -2.18
C ILE A 429 5.36 21.86 -3.37
N LEU A 430 4.04 22.07 -3.47
CA LEU A 430 3.41 22.75 -4.60
C LEU A 430 2.93 24.17 -4.25
N LEU A 431 3.13 25.07 -5.23
CA LEU A 431 2.78 26.49 -5.30
C LEU A 431 1.29 26.77 -5.59
N ASP A 432 0.50 27.30 -4.65
CA ASP A 432 -0.78 27.92 -5.04
C ASP A 432 -0.61 29.32 -5.65
N GLY A 433 -1.71 29.93 -6.12
CA GLY A 433 -1.68 31.22 -6.84
C GLY A 433 -1.22 32.42 -6.00
N ASN A 434 -1.21 32.31 -4.67
CA ASN A 434 -0.69 33.31 -3.74
C ASN A 434 0.71 32.92 -3.21
N LEU A 435 1.35 31.91 -3.82
CA LEU A 435 2.59 31.28 -3.37
C LEU A 435 2.48 30.57 -2.00
N GLU A 436 1.26 30.26 -1.50
CA GLU A 436 1.14 29.41 -0.31
C GLU A 436 1.51 27.96 -0.65
N ALA A 437 2.40 27.38 0.16
CA ALA A 437 2.96 26.05 -0.02
C ALA A 437 2.00 24.93 0.41
N ARG A 438 1.95 23.84 -0.38
CA ARG A 438 1.11 22.66 -0.08
C ARG A 438 1.88 21.35 -0.28
N VAL A 439 1.87 20.47 0.73
CA VAL A 439 2.58 19.17 0.70
C VAL A 439 1.82 18.16 -0.20
N SER A 440 2.55 17.35 -0.97
CA SER A 440 2.02 16.48 -2.04
C SER A 440 2.83 15.18 -2.26
N ASP A 441 2.27 14.25 -3.05
CA ASP A 441 2.85 12.94 -3.40
C ASP A 441 2.95 11.93 -2.23
N PHE A 442 1.80 11.58 -1.67
CA PHE A 442 1.69 10.74 -0.47
C PHE A 442 1.86 9.23 -0.72
N GLY A 443 2.31 8.82 -1.92
CA GLY A 443 2.43 7.39 -2.27
C GLY A 443 3.39 6.59 -1.38
N LEU A 444 4.38 7.23 -0.75
CA LEU A 444 5.33 6.62 0.20
C LEU A 444 4.95 6.80 1.68
N ALA A 445 3.94 7.63 1.96
CA ALA A 445 3.55 8.02 3.31
C ALA A 445 2.98 6.84 4.11
N LYS A 446 3.09 6.93 5.43
CA LYS A 446 2.57 5.95 6.38
C LYS A 446 1.93 6.63 7.57
N LEU A 447 0.85 6.02 8.03
CA LEU A 447 0.33 6.23 9.37
C LEU A 447 1.30 5.61 10.38
N VAL A 448 1.51 6.33 11.47
CA VAL A 448 2.52 6.12 12.52
C VAL A 448 1.84 6.42 13.84
N ASP A 449 2.11 5.59 14.83
CA ASP A 449 1.46 5.69 16.13
C ASP A 449 2.13 6.80 16.97
N ASP A 450 1.32 7.65 17.60
CA ASP A 450 1.80 8.90 18.20
C ASP A 450 2.72 8.66 19.41
N GLU A 451 2.49 7.56 20.14
CA GLU A 451 3.33 7.06 21.23
C GLU A 451 4.69 6.49 20.78
N LYS A 452 4.87 6.19 19.49
CA LYS A 452 6.07 5.51 18.99
C LYS A 452 7.12 6.51 18.50
N SER A 453 8.21 6.63 19.26
CA SER A 453 9.38 7.46 18.93
C SER A 453 10.13 7.06 17.65
N HIS A 454 9.79 5.91 17.04
CA HIS A 454 10.30 5.46 15.74
C HIS A 454 9.47 4.31 15.18
N ILE A 455 9.52 4.13 13.85
CA ILE A 455 9.06 2.91 13.17
C ILE A 455 10.27 2.07 12.73
N THR A 456 10.12 0.75 12.77
CA THR A 456 11.03 -0.16 12.03
C THR A 456 10.36 -0.52 10.70
N THR A 457 10.89 -0.02 9.59
CA THR A 457 10.31 -0.17 8.24
C THR A 457 11.43 -0.32 7.21
N ILE A 458 11.09 -0.85 6.03
CA ILE A 458 11.98 -0.76 4.86
C ILE A 458 12.25 0.73 4.60
N VAL A 459 13.53 1.09 4.52
CA VAL A 459 13.99 2.46 4.21
C VAL A 459 13.42 2.85 2.85
N ALA A 460 12.69 3.97 2.80
CA ALA A 460 12.14 4.52 1.57
C ALA A 460 11.98 6.04 1.74
N GLY A 461 12.11 6.75 0.62
CA GLY A 461 12.27 8.20 0.52
C GLY A 461 13.40 8.55 -0.46
N THR A 462 13.46 9.80 -0.91
CA THR A 462 14.43 10.24 -1.93
C THR A 462 15.86 10.32 -1.36
N PHE A 463 16.83 9.75 -2.08
CA PHE A 463 18.25 9.81 -1.69
C PHE A 463 18.75 11.26 -1.67
N GLY A 464 19.50 11.62 -0.62
CA GLY A 464 19.88 13.01 -0.33
C GLY A 464 18.91 13.75 0.61
N TYR A 465 17.66 13.28 0.73
CA TYR A 465 16.68 13.77 1.71
C TYR A 465 16.49 12.80 2.89
N LEU A 466 16.80 11.51 2.73
CA LEU A 466 16.81 10.51 3.81
C LEU A 466 17.79 10.86 4.94
N ALA A 467 17.32 10.83 6.19
CA ALA A 467 18.15 11.17 7.35
C ALA A 467 19.29 10.13 7.58
N PRO A 468 20.50 10.55 8.04
CA PRO A 468 21.68 9.67 8.12
C PRO A 468 21.52 8.41 8.99
N VAL A 469 20.70 8.47 10.04
CA VAL A 469 20.40 7.32 10.91
C VAL A 469 19.59 6.24 10.19
N GLU A 470 18.88 6.59 9.12
CA GLU A 470 17.99 5.71 8.37
C GLU A 470 18.77 4.97 7.25
N LEU A 471 19.83 5.60 6.74
CA LEU A 471 20.79 5.02 5.80
C LEU A 471 21.78 4.03 6.47
N SER A 472 21.98 4.13 7.79
CA SER A 472 22.96 3.34 8.55
C SER A 472 22.36 2.42 9.61
N GLY A 473 21.17 2.74 10.15
CA GLY A 473 20.58 2.13 11.34
C GLY A 473 19.63 0.94 11.09
N GLY A 474 20.00 0.00 10.21
CA GLY A 474 19.38 -1.34 10.17
C GLY A 474 17.85 -1.41 9.99
N GLY A 475 17.24 -0.40 9.34
CA GLY A 475 15.78 -0.34 9.12
C GLY A 475 14.97 0.36 10.21
N LYS A 476 15.60 1.09 11.15
CA LYS A 476 14.90 2.02 12.05
C LYS A 476 14.76 3.40 11.39
N GLN A 477 13.53 3.80 11.11
CA GLN A 477 13.16 5.10 10.58
C GLN A 477 12.55 5.92 11.72
N THR A 478 13.28 6.91 12.23
CA THR A 478 12.97 7.53 13.53
C THR A 478 12.37 8.92 13.41
N LYS A 479 12.84 9.73 12.46
CA LYS A 479 12.47 11.15 12.31
C LYS A 479 12.58 11.70 10.88
N GLY A 480 12.67 10.85 9.85
CA GLY A 480 13.07 11.24 8.48
C GLY A 480 12.27 12.30 7.70
N ASP A 481 11.27 12.96 8.30
CA ASP A 481 10.58 14.12 7.74
C ASP A 481 10.97 15.46 8.41
N TYR A 482 11.77 15.43 9.50
CA TYR A 482 12.20 16.59 10.32
C TYR A 482 13.64 17.03 10.00
#